data_AF-A0A0A9WZX6-F1
#
_entry.id   AF-A0A0A9WZX6-F1
#
_cell.length_a   1.000
_cell.length_b   1.000
_cell.length_c   1.000
_cell.angle_alpha   90.00
_cell.angle_beta   90.00
_cell.angle_gamma   90.00
#
_symmetry.space_group_name_H-M   'P 1'
#
loop_
_entity.id
_entity.type
_entity.pdbx_description
1 polymer ?
#
loop_
_entity_poly.entity_id
_entity_poly.type
_entity_poly.pdbx_seq_one_letter_code
_entity_poly.pdbx_strand_id
1 'polypeptide(L)'
;MGQKDMSAFTKFARQMRVEIVKAQPGISFPKIAKELSRRWQELQEEDKLAYEEMAAADKQEKKNRVLTLKQDTTTSRRKSSENNKLFKPLVVKKYHTVERINIELSDIKDRLKTRNAVDFDDDSPDIIANINEDLSIVKGKSSINVFSCRRLNEAIKLHNNLRNMTIDLKVLEEGIEISKKDLGPLWDVLETLDSSVDVNLQANQLLTRNIISDERITKNGFRIEKHGSLSGNKYTITGVARNIPHFGLGDLKEVLTRISENESCRLMDCRPLGAVDLIRNETVQSLAGQTFTRTDYNIDLYKHWYKGIRKHDEMCPHRRLVAKCIHQSSNDFVKT
;
A
#
# COMPACT_ATOMS: atom_id res chain seq x y z
N MET A 1 -5.03 0.44 24.83
CA MET A 1 -4.82 1.08 26.15
C MET A 1 -6.18 1.49 26.70
N GLY A 2 -6.55 1.03 27.89
CA GLY A 2 -7.86 1.32 28.50
C GLY A 2 -8.04 2.81 28.78
N GLN A 3 -9.17 3.38 28.37
CA GLN A 3 -9.56 4.75 28.71
C GLN A 3 -9.74 4.85 30.24
N LYS A 4 -8.72 5.38 30.93
CA LYS A 4 -8.83 5.82 32.33
C LYS A 4 -9.86 6.95 32.39
N ASP A 5 -10.73 6.90 33.40
CA ASP A 5 -11.73 7.93 33.63
C ASP A 5 -11.03 9.27 33.89
N MET A 6 -11.44 10.29 33.15
CA MET A 6 -10.79 11.61 33.17
C MET A 6 -11.31 12.40 34.37
N SER A 7 -10.42 12.86 35.24
CA SER A 7 -10.78 13.73 36.38
C SER A 7 -11.17 15.14 35.90
N ALA A 8 -11.87 15.91 36.75
CA ALA A 8 -12.27 17.29 36.47
C ALA A 8 -11.09 18.17 36.03
N PHE A 9 -9.96 18.08 36.73
CA PHE A 9 -8.71 18.74 36.34
C PHE A 9 -8.24 18.34 34.94
N THR A 10 -8.40 17.07 34.55
CA THR A 10 -7.95 16.58 33.24
C THR A 10 -8.81 17.17 32.11
N LYS A 11 -10.11 17.41 32.36
CA LYS A 11 -11.00 18.10 31.42
C LYS A 11 -10.60 19.56 31.25
N PHE A 12 -10.42 20.27 32.37
CA PHE A 12 -9.95 21.66 32.39
C PHE A 12 -8.59 21.81 31.69
N ALA A 13 -7.61 20.97 32.04
CA ALA A 13 -6.26 21.02 31.48
C ALA A 13 -6.26 20.82 29.96
N ARG A 14 -7.17 20.01 29.41
CA ARG A 14 -7.28 19.80 27.96
C ARG A 14 -7.78 21.04 27.24
N GLN A 15 -8.77 21.74 27.80
CA GLN A 15 -9.32 22.96 27.20
C GLN A 15 -8.31 24.12 27.31
N MET A 16 -7.82 24.40 28.51
CA MET A 16 -6.90 25.51 28.77
C MET A 16 -5.54 25.34 28.09
N ARG A 17 -5.08 24.10 27.88
CA ARG A 17 -3.83 23.84 27.16
C ARG A 17 -3.88 24.35 25.72
N VAL A 18 -5.02 24.23 25.04
CA VAL A 18 -5.18 24.70 23.65
C VAL A 18 -5.04 26.21 23.60
N GLU A 19 -5.60 26.92 24.58
CA GLU A 19 -5.49 28.38 24.69
C GLU A 19 -4.05 28.83 24.97
N ILE A 20 -3.36 28.18 25.90
CA ILE A 20 -1.96 28.52 26.24
C ILE A 20 -1.03 28.29 25.04
N VAL A 21 -1.19 27.20 24.30
CA VAL A 21 -0.37 26.90 23.12
C VAL A 21 -0.68 27.85 21.96
N LYS A 22 -1.92 28.30 21.82
CA LYS A 22 -2.31 29.30 20.81
C LYS A 22 -1.74 30.68 21.14
N ALA A 23 -1.71 31.07 22.42
CA ALA A 23 -1.15 32.34 22.86
C ALA A 23 0.38 32.39 22.77
N GLN A 24 1.07 31.27 23.01
CA GLN A 24 2.53 31.16 22.89
C GLN A 24 2.93 29.92 22.07
N PRO A 25 3.05 30.06 20.74
CA PRO A 25 3.53 28.98 19.88
C PRO A 25 4.97 28.59 20.26
N GLY A 26 5.22 27.29 20.51
CA GLY A 26 6.55 26.77 20.85
C GLY A 26 6.90 26.70 22.35
N ILE A 27 5.95 26.97 23.25
CA ILE A 27 6.16 26.82 24.70
C ILE A 27 6.40 25.35 25.09
N SER A 28 7.44 25.11 25.89
CA SER A 28 7.83 23.77 26.35
C SER A 28 6.83 23.16 27.33
N PHE A 29 6.58 21.86 27.20
CA PHE A 29 5.58 21.10 27.96
C PHE A 29 5.64 21.29 29.50
N PRO A 30 6.81 21.31 30.16
CA PRO A 30 6.88 21.52 31.62
C PRO A 30 6.39 22.90 32.05
N LYS A 31 6.56 23.93 31.20
CA LYS A 31 6.06 25.28 31.48
C LYS A 31 4.53 25.35 31.34
N ILE A 32 3.97 24.65 30.35
CA ILE A 32 2.51 24.50 30.20
C ILE A 32 1.91 23.79 31.43
N ALA A 33 2.53 22.71 31.90
CA ALA A 33 2.02 21.95 33.05
C ALA A 33 1.98 22.80 34.35
N LYS A 34 2.99 23.63 34.59
CA LYS A 34 3.01 24.57 35.71
C LYS A 34 1.91 25.62 35.60
N GLU A 35 1.72 26.21 34.43
CA GLU A 35 0.71 27.24 34.21
C GLU A 35 -0.73 26.70 34.32
N LEU A 36 -0.98 25.48 33.85
CA LEU A 36 -2.28 24.82 34.01
C LEU A 36 -2.62 24.52 35.48
N SER A 37 -1.63 24.12 36.27
CA SER A 37 -1.82 23.84 37.69
C SER A 37 -2.14 25.12 38.47
N ARG A 38 -1.45 26.23 38.16
CA ARG A 38 -1.71 27.55 38.74
C ARG A 38 -3.13 28.04 38.43
N ARG A 39 -3.53 28.01 37.15
CA ARG A 39 -4.87 28.45 36.71
C ARG A 39 -5.99 27.59 37.28
N TRP A 40 -5.75 26.31 37.53
CA TRP A 40 -6.74 25.45 38.19
C TRP A 40 -6.93 25.83 39.66
N GLN A 41 -5.86 26.18 40.38
CA GLN A 41 -5.97 26.62 41.77
C GLN A 41 -6.73 27.95 41.90
N GLU A 42 -6.49 28.88 40.98
CA GLU A 42 -7.11 30.21 40.92
C GLU A 42 -8.55 30.22 40.39
N LEU A 43 -9.03 29.09 39.85
CA LEU A 43 -10.39 28.97 39.34
C LEU A 43 -11.41 29.06 40.49
N GLN A 44 -12.52 29.77 40.25
CA GLN A 44 -13.61 29.92 41.21
C GLN A 44 -14.26 28.56 41.51
N GLU A 45 -14.83 28.39 42.71
CA GLU A 45 -15.40 27.11 43.13
C GLU A 45 -16.59 26.69 42.25
N GLU A 46 -17.35 27.65 41.73
CA GLU A 46 -18.49 27.43 40.83
C GLU A 46 -18.05 26.83 39.50
N ASP A 47 -16.93 27.34 38.94
CA ASP A 47 -16.37 26.83 37.68
C ASP A 47 -15.70 25.47 37.89
N LYS A 48 -15.07 25.23 39.04
CA LYS A 48 -14.54 23.90 39.41
C LYS A 48 -15.66 22.87 39.50
N LEU A 49 -16.79 23.24 40.12
CA LEU A 49 -17.97 22.38 40.28
C LEU A 49 -18.53 21.95 38.91
N ALA A 50 -18.61 22.89 37.95
CA ALA A 50 -19.04 22.58 36.59
C ALA A 50 -18.17 21.49 35.91
N TYR A 51 -16.85 21.53 36.11
CA TYR A 51 -15.95 20.50 35.58
C TYR A 51 -16.08 19.15 36.31
N GLU A 52 -16.43 19.17 37.59
CA GLU A 52 -16.71 17.96 38.38
C GLU A 52 -18.02 17.29 37.96
N GLU A 53 -19.09 18.06 37.76
CA GLU A 53 -20.36 17.56 37.23
C GLU A 53 -20.19 16.97 35.83
N MET A 54 -19.43 17.65 34.96
CA MET A 54 -19.10 17.10 33.65
C MET A 54 -18.31 15.79 33.76
N ALA A 55 -17.37 15.67 34.69
CA ALA A 55 -16.62 14.43 34.90
C ALA A 55 -17.51 13.29 35.45
N ALA A 56 -18.47 13.63 36.31
CA ALA A 56 -19.45 12.68 36.85
C ALA A 56 -20.44 12.19 35.77
N ALA A 57 -20.93 13.07 34.91
CA ALA A 57 -21.84 12.74 33.81
C ALA A 57 -21.21 11.74 32.82
N ASP A 58 -19.96 11.98 32.37
CA ASP A 58 -19.24 11.04 31.48
C ASP A 58 -19.07 9.66 32.10
N LYS A 59 -18.85 9.60 33.43
CA LYS A 59 -18.73 8.34 34.17
C LYS A 59 -20.05 7.58 34.19
N GLN A 60 -21.18 8.29 34.30
CA GLN A 60 -22.52 7.71 34.28
C GLN A 60 -22.94 7.25 32.88
N GLU A 61 -22.63 8.03 31.85
CA GLU A 61 -22.88 7.66 30.45
C GLU A 61 -22.12 6.39 30.05
N LYS A 62 -20.85 6.26 30.48
CA LYS A 62 -20.04 5.07 30.25
C LYS A 62 -20.61 3.83 30.94
N LYS A 63 -21.16 3.97 32.16
CA LYS A 63 -21.89 2.88 32.85
C LYS A 63 -23.15 2.48 32.09
N ASN A 64 -23.95 3.45 31.63
CA ASN A 64 -25.18 3.18 30.89
C ASN A 64 -24.91 2.52 29.54
N ARG A 65 -23.82 2.89 28.84
CA ARG A 65 -23.42 2.28 27.56
C ARG A 65 -22.99 0.83 27.68
N VAL A 66 -22.43 0.43 28.83
CA VAL A 66 -22.09 -0.98 29.10
C VAL A 66 -23.35 -1.80 29.44
N LEU A 67 -24.38 -1.17 30.01
CA LEU A 67 -25.66 -1.82 30.32
C LEU A 67 -26.50 -2.06 29.05
N THR A 68 -26.52 -1.11 28.10
CA THR A 68 -27.23 -1.28 26.81
C THR A 68 -26.62 -2.39 25.94
N LEU A 69 -25.29 -2.48 25.89
CA LEU A 69 -24.59 -3.54 25.13
C LEU A 69 -24.87 -4.96 25.64
N LYS A 70 -25.33 -5.13 26.89
CA LYS A 70 -25.73 -6.44 27.43
C LYS A 70 -27.15 -6.86 27.03
N GLN A 71 -28.03 -5.92 26.68
CA GLN A 71 -29.42 -6.19 26.34
C GLN A 71 -29.60 -6.56 24.85
N ASP A 72 -28.70 -6.10 23.97
CA ASP A 72 -28.77 -6.29 22.51
C ASP A 72 -28.45 -7.71 21.99
N THR A 73 -28.16 -8.68 22.88
CA THR A 73 -27.84 -10.07 22.48
C THR A 73 -29.06 -10.99 22.31
N THR A 74 -30.30 -10.54 22.61
CA THR A 74 -31.45 -11.47 22.71
C THR A 74 -32.61 -11.28 21.74
N THR A 75 -32.68 -10.22 20.91
CA THR A 75 -33.90 -10.03 20.09
C THR A 75 -33.64 -9.45 18.71
N SER A 76 -33.11 -10.27 17.80
CA SER A 76 -33.19 -10.01 16.36
C SER A 76 -34.60 -10.37 15.87
N ARG A 77 -35.50 -9.38 15.69
CA ARG A 77 -36.67 -9.48 14.78
C ARG A 77 -37.44 -8.15 14.62
N ARG A 78 -37.57 -7.74 13.34
CA ARG A 78 -38.63 -6.94 12.68
C ARG A 78 -38.40 -5.42 12.44
N LYS A 79 -37.94 -5.13 11.20
CA LYS A 79 -38.52 -4.24 10.14
C LYS A 79 -39.28 -2.98 10.63
N SER A 80 -38.74 -1.77 10.48
CA SER A 80 -38.68 -0.86 9.30
C SER A 80 -39.84 0.16 9.26
N SER A 81 -39.54 1.45 9.43
CA SER A 81 -39.91 2.55 8.51
C SER A 81 -39.49 3.96 9.02
N GLU A 82 -38.65 4.59 8.21
CA GLU A 82 -38.54 6.02 7.82
C GLU A 82 -38.38 7.20 8.80
N ASN A 83 -37.16 7.78 8.73
CA ASN A 83 -36.79 9.18 8.42
C ASN A 83 -37.27 10.36 9.30
N ASN A 84 -36.34 10.95 10.07
CA ASN A 84 -35.57 12.13 9.62
C ASN A 84 -34.46 12.60 10.60
N LYS A 85 -33.27 12.84 10.01
CA LYS A 85 -32.21 13.83 10.34
C LYS A 85 -31.51 13.79 11.71
N LEU A 86 -30.17 13.65 11.69
CA LEU A 86 -29.21 14.79 11.76
C LEU A 86 -27.87 14.40 12.43
N PHE A 87 -26.79 14.18 11.66
CA PHE A 87 -25.39 14.27 12.15
C PHE A 87 -24.49 14.79 11.02
N LYS A 88 -24.02 16.06 11.07
CA LYS A 88 -22.87 16.67 11.79
C LYS A 88 -21.49 16.41 11.11
N PRO A 89 -20.61 17.43 11.05
CA PRO A 89 -19.69 17.63 9.92
C PRO A 89 -18.30 16.99 10.06
N LEU A 90 -17.88 16.42 8.93
CA LEU A 90 -16.57 16.24 8.29
C LEU A 90 -15.27 16.25 9.13
N VAL A 91 -14.73 15.04 9.32
CA VAL A 91 -13.31 14.78 9.56
C VAL A 91 -12.54 14.97 8.24
N VAL A 92 -11.51 15.81 8.23
CA VAL A 92 -10.61 15.99 7.08
C VAL A 92 -9.80 14.70 6.85
N LYS A 93 -10.12 13.99 5.76
CA LYS A 93 -9.33 12.86 5.26
C LYS A 93 -8.16 13.39 4.42
N LYS A 94 -6.96 12.85 4.63
CA LYS A 94 -5.85 13.01 3.68
C LYS A 94 -6.19 12.22 2.42
N TYR A 95 -6.25 12.90 1.29
CA TYR A 95 -6.55 12.30 -0.02
C TYR A 95 -5.31 11.56 -0.55
N HIS A 96 -5.56 10.48 -1.30
CA HIS A 96 -4.56 9.85 -2.14
C HIS A 96 -4.19 10.82 -3.26
N THR A 97 -2.91 10.94 -3.58
CA THR A 97 -2.47 11.62 -4.80
C THR A 97 -2.98 10.81 -5.99
N VAL A 98 -3.98 11.32 -6.69
CA VAL A 98 -4.49 10.74 -7.94
C VAL A 98 -3.51 11.13 -9.04
N GLU A 99 -2.79 10.15 -9.59
CA GLU A 99 -2.17 10.33 -10.90
C GLU A 99 -3.30 10.43 -11.92
N ARG A 100 -3.43 11.62 -12.52
CA ARG A 100 -4.39 11.84 -13.60
C ARG A 100 -3.81 11.27 -14.89
N ILE A 101 -4.39 10.16 -15.36
CA ILE A 101 -4.24 9.77 -16.75
C ILE A 101 -5.00 10.81 -17.57
N ASN A 102 -4.30 11.56 -18.41
CA ASN A 102 -4.91 12.55 -19.27
C ASN A 102 -5.60 11.81 -20.44
N ILE A 103 -6.89 11.57 -20.30
CA ILE A 103 -7.73 11.03 -21.38
C ILE A 103 -8.76 12.11 -21.68
N GLU A 104 -8.68 12.71 -22.87
CA GLU A 104 -9.60 13.76 -23.26
C GLU A 104 -10.93 13.14 -23.69
N LEU A 105 -12.08 13.78 -23.41
CA LEU A 105 -13.39 13.24 -23.80
C LEU A 105 -13.52 13.09 -25.33
N SER A 106 -12.74 13.86 -26.10
CA SER A 106 -12.51 13.74 -27.53
C SER A 106 -11.97 12.36 -27.91
N ASP A 107 -10.96 11.87 -27.21
CA ASP A 107 -10.32 10.56 -27.48
C ASP A 107 -11.28 9.39 -27.23
N ILE A 108 -12.14 9.51 -26.21
CA ILE A 108 -13.18 8.52 -25.90
C ILE A 108 -14.29 8.58 -26.95
N LYS A 109 -14.69 9.79 -27.36
CA LYS A 109 -15.76 10.00 -28.34
C LYS A 109 -15.35 9.56 -29.74
N ASP A 110 -14.09 9.73 -30.12
CA ASP A 110 -13.59 9.29 -31.42
C ASP A 110 -13.41 7.77 -31.48
N ARG A 111 -13.09 7.10 -30.35
CA ARG A 111 -13.13 5.64 -30.22
C ARG A 111 -14.55 5.06 -30.18
N LEU A 112 -15.55 5.84 -29.75
CA LEU A 112 -16.95 5.42 -29.74
C LEU A 112 -17.63 5.63 -31.10
N LYS A 113 -17.20 6.63 -31.89
CA LYS A 113 -17.72 6.92 -33.25
C LYS A 113 -17.26 5.91 -34.31
N THR A 114 -16.13 5.25 -34.12
CA THR A 114 -15.63 4.21 -35.04
C THR A 114 -16.31 2.85 -34.85
N ARG A 115 -17.31 2.74 -33.95
CA ARG A 115 -18.24 1.61 -33.91
C ARG A 115 -19.28 1.71 -35.03
N ASN A 116 -18.80 1.63 -36.27
CA ASN A 116 -19.62 1.08 -37.35
C ASN A 116 -19.33 -0.42 -37.42
N ALA A 117 -20.39 -1.18 -37.69
CA ALA A 117 -20.38 -2.63 -37.84
C ALA A 117 -19.18 -3.09 -38.68
N VAL A 118 -18.21 -3.71 -38.02
CA VAL A 118 -17.14 -4.48 -38.67
C VAL A 118 -16.91 -5.70 -37.79
N ASP A 119 -16.96 -6.86 -38.45
CA ASP A 119 -16.75 -8.20 -37.89
C ASP A 119 -15.63 -8.23 -36.86
N PHE A 120 -15.97 -8.65 -35.65
CA PHE A 120 -14.97 -8.95 -34.63
C PHE A 120 -14.51 -10.39 -34.80
N ASP A 121 -13.39 -10.55 -35.50
CA ASP A 121 -12.47 -11.66 -35.26
C ASP A 121 -11.70 -11.36 -33.94
N ASP A 122 -12.33 -11.56 -32.77
CA ASP A 122 -11.82 -10.99 -31.51
C ASP A 122 -11.43 -12.04 -30.45
N ASP A 123 -10.16 -12.01 -30.06
CA ASP A 123 -9.57 -12.66 -28.87
C ASP A 123 -10.08 -12.06 -27.53
N SER A 124 -11.28 -11.48 -27.49
CA SER A 124 -11.79 -10.84 -26.29
C SER A 124 -12.78 -11.75 -25.55
N PRO A 125 -12.45 -12.17 -24.32
CA PRO A 125 -13.35 -13.00 -23.54
C PRO A 125 -14.69 -12.32 -23.24
N ASP A 126 -15.80 -12.97 -23.52
CA ASP A 126 -17.15 -12.45 -23.24
C ASP A 126 -17.75 -13.11 -22.00
N ILE A 127 -18.38 -12.34 -21.11
CA ILE A 127 -19.10 -12.94 -19.96
C ILE A 127 -20.36 -13.65 -20.47
N ILE A 128 -20.43 -14.94 -20.19
CA ILE A 128 -21.62 -15.76 -20.47
C ILE A 128 -22.66 -15.55 -19.38
N ALA A 129 -22.24 -15.67 -18.12
CA ALA A 129 -23.12 -15.67 -16.97
C ALA A 129 -22.36 -15.37 -15.68
N ASN A 130 -23.07 -14.92 -14.66
CA ASN A 130 -22.54 -14.76 -13.31
C ASN A 130 -23.11 -15.87 -12.43
N ILE A 131 -22.23 -16.59 -11.72
CA ILE A 131 -22.63 -17.66 -10.80
C ILE A 131 -23.06 -17.03 -9.46
N ASN A 132 -22.31 -16.05 -8.98
CA ASN A 132 -22.61 -15.28 -7.76
C ASN A 132 -21.96 -13.89 -7.84
N GLU A 133 -21.93 -13.16 -6.71
CA GLU A 133 -21.37 -11.79 -6.64
C GLU A 133 -19.86 -11.72 -6.93
N ASP A 134 -19.12 -12.83 -6.78
CA ASP A 134 -17.66 -12.90 -7.00
C ASP A 134 -17.27 -13.68 -8.26
N LEU A 135 -18.02 -14.73 -8.64
CA LEU A 135 -17.67 -15.65 -9.72
C LEU A 135 -18.43 -15.35 -11.01
N SER A 136 -17.66 -15.12 -12.08
CA SER A 136 -18.16 -14.89 -13.43
C SER A 136 -17.63 -15.93 -14.41
N ILE A 137 -18.52 -16.40 -15.30
CA ILE A 137 -18.21 -17.31 -16.41
C ILE A 137 -17.90 -16.50 -17.65
N VAL A 138 -16.82 -16.86 -18.31
CA VAL A 138 -16.31 -16.21 -19.50
C VAL A 138 -16.09 -17.23 -20.60
N LYS A 139 -16.56 -16.90 -21.81
CA LYS A 139 -16.26 -17.62 -23.04
C LYS A 139 -14.99 -17.05 -23.66
N GLY A 140 -14.01 -17.92 -23.89
CA GLY A 140 -12.93 -17.71 -24.85
C GLY A 140 -13.20 -18.49 -26.14
N LYS A 141 -12.31 -18.39 -27.14
CA LYS A 141 -12.46 -19.04 -28.47
C LYS A 141 -12.69 -20.55 -28.39
N SER A 142 -11.92 -21.24 -27.57
CA SER A 142 -11.97 -22.71 -27.43
C SER A 142 -12.10 -23.15 -25.98
N SER A 143 -12.43 -22.23 -25.06
CA SER A 143 -12.55 -22.58 -23.65
C SER A 143 -13.57 -21.74 -22.91
N ILE A 144 -14.22 -22.34 -21.94
CA ILE A 144 -15.07 -21.67 -20.97
C ILE A 144 -14.28 -21.60 -19.66
N ASN A 145 -14.08 -20.40 -19.16
CA ASN A 145 -13.32 -20.14 -17.94
C ASN A 145 -14.25 -19.52 -16.89
N VAL A 146 -13.95 -19.76 -15.62
CA VAL A 146 -14.57 -19.06 -14.50
C VAL A 146 -13.51 -18.31 -13.74
N PHE A 147 -13.76 -17.03 -13.47
CA PHE A 147 -12.84 -16.19 -12.70
C PHE A 147 -13.52 -15.58 -11.48
N SER A 148 -12.71 -15.30 -10.45
CA SER A 148 -13.14 -14.56 -9.25
C SER A 148 -12.79 -13.09 -9.40
N CYS A 149 -13.78 -12.22 -9.25
CA CYS A 149 -13.64 -10.77 -9.31
C CYS A 149 -12.68 -10.27 -8.22
N ARG A 150 -12.78 -10.81 -7.01
CA ARG A 150 -11.86 -10.52 -5.92
C ARG A 150 -10.43 -10.92 -6.29
N ARG A 151 -10.21 -12.16 -6.73
CA ARG A 151 -8.85 -12.63 -7.06
C ARG A 151 -8.24 -11.87 -8.23
N LEU A 152 -9.05 -11.49 -9.21
CA LEU A 152 -8.64 -10.66 -10.34
C LEU A 152 -8.14 -9.30 -9.87
N ASN A 153 -8.92 -8.61 -9.03
CA ASN A 153 -8.52 -7.33 -8.45
C ASN A 153 -7.25 -7.46 -7.59
N GLU A 154 -7.16 -8.52 -6.77
CA GLU A 154 -5.97 -8.80 -5.98
C GLU A 154 -4.72 -9.03 -6.85
N ALA A 155 -4.85 -9.80 -7.94
CA ALA A 155 -3.75 -10.10 -8.86
C ALA A 155 -3.29 -8.85 -9.64
N ILE A 156 -4.23 -8.02 -10.09
CA ILE A 156 -3.90 -6.76 -10.77
C ILE A 156 -3.20 -5.80 -9.79
N LYS A 157 -3.67 -5.72 -8.56
CA LYS A 157 -3.02 -4.90 -7.53
C LYS A 157 -1.60 -5.40 -7.22
N LEU A 158 -1.41 -6.72 -7.12
CA LEU A 158 -0.09 -7.33 -6.95
C LEU A 158 0.84 -6.99 -8.09
N HIS A 159 0.38 -7.14 -9.33
CA HIS A 159 1.17 -6.82 -10.52
C HIS A 159 1.62 -5.35 -10.52
N ASN A 160 0.71 -4.43 -10.18
CA ASN A 160 1.04 -3.01 -10.05
C ASN A 160 2.06 -2.74 -8.94
N ASN A 161 1.92 -3.42 -7.79
CA ASN A 161 2.86 -3.28 -6.70
C ASN A 161 4.24 -3.84 -7.08
N LEU A 162 4.32 -5.01 -7.72
CA LEU A 162 5.57 -5.55 -8.24
C LEU A 162 6.25 -4.60 -9.22
N ARG A 163 5.47 -3.89 -10.06
CA ARG A 163 6.01 -2.94 -11.03
C ARG A 163 6.54 -1.65 -10.42
N ASN A 164 5.89 -1.13 -9.37
CA ASN A 164 6.09 0.27 -8.96
C ASN A 164 6.51 0.46 -7.50
N MET A 165 6.25 -0.51 -6.62
CA MET A 165 6.39 -0.36 -5.18
C MET A 165 7.86 -0.22 -4.76
N THR A 166 8.14 0.79 -3.94
CA THR A 166 9.45 0.98 -3.31
C THR A 166 9.45 0.32 -1.94
N ILE A 167 10.44 -0.51 -1.65
CA ILE A 167 10.60 -1.15 -0.33
C ILE A 167 11.30 -0.20 0.63
N ASP A 168 10.78 -0.12 1.86
CA ASP A 168 11.32 0.74 2.91
C ASP A 168 12.75 0.37 3.29
N LEU A 169 13.62 1.39 3.33
CA LEU A 169 15.02 1.25 3.69
C LEU A 169 15.22 1.30 5.22
N LYS A 170 16.15 0.48 5.69
CA LYS A 170 16.82 0.58 6.99
C LYS A 170 18.31 0.82 6.74
N VAL A 171 18.80 1.98 7.18
CA VAL A 171 20.23 2.29 7.16
C VAL A 171 20.95 1.37 8.15
N LEU A 172 22.10 0.83 7.74
CA LEU A 172 22.95 -0.01 8.56
C LEU A 172 23.90 0.86 9.39
N GLU A 173 24.16 0.44 10.63
CA GLU A 173 25.20 1.05 11.48
C GLU A 173 26.60 0.71 10.96
N GLU A 174 26.78 -0.56 10.57
CA GLU A 174 27.99 -1.05 9.90
C GLU A 174 27.65 -1.45 8.46
N GLY A 175 28.30 -0.80 7.50
CA GLY A 175 28.10 -1.09 6.09
C GLY A 175 28.71 -2.43 5.68
N ILE A 176 28.05 -3.15 4.78
CA ILE A 176 28.55 -4.43 4.25
C ILE A 176 29.42 -4.14 3.04
N GLU A 177 30.72 -4.40 3.15
CA GLU A 177 31.65 -4.25 2.04
C GLU A 177 31.45 -5.35 1.01
N ILE A 178 31.41 -4.95 -0.27
CA ILE A 178 31.22 -5.87 -1.38
C ILE A 178 32.58 -6.15 -2.03
N SER A 179 33.03 -7.41 -2.01
CA SER A 179 34.28 -7.80 -2.67
C SER A 179 34.04 -8.35 -4.07
N LYS A 180 35.00 -8.09 -4.99
CA LYS A 180 34.97 -8.65 -6.35
C LYS A 180 34.92 -10.18 -6.39
N LYS A 181 35.54 -10.84 -5.40
CA LYS A 181 35.50 -12.30 -5.26
C LYS A 181 34.09 -12.82 -4.95
N ASP A 182 33.29 -12.07 -4.21
CA ASP A 182 31.96 -12.52 -3.80
C ASP A 182 30.95 -12.40 -4.94
N LEU A 183 31.03 -11.34 -5.75
CA LEU A 183 30.15 -11.11 -6.90
C LEU A 183 30.58 -11.85 -8.16
N GLY A 184 31.89 -12.09 -8.35
CA GLY A 184 32.41 -12.69 -9.57
C GLY A 184 32.03 -11.88 -10.83
N PRO A 185 31.38 -12.48 -11.84
CA PRO A 185 31.03 -11.80 -13.09
C PRO A 185 29.96 -10.71 -12.91
N LEU A 186 29.20 -10.73 -11.81
CA LEU A 186 28.19 -9.71 -11.51
C LEU A 186 28.82 -8.37 -11.10
N TRP A 187 30.14 -8.34 -10.87
CA TRP A 187 30.87 -7.11 -10.56
C TRP A 187 30.78 -6.10 -11.71
N ASP A 188 30.95 -6.57 -12.94
CA ASP A 188 30.94 -5.71 -14.12
C ASP A 188 29.54 -5.10 -14.31
N VAL A 189 28.49 -5.88 -14.02
CA VAL A 189 27.09 -5.39 -14.03
C VAL A 189 26.89 -4.27 -13.01
N LEU A 190 27.38 -4.44 -11.77
CA LEU A 190 27.32 -3.41 -10.73
C LEU A 190 28.07 -2.13 -11.13
N GLU A 191 29.17 -2.25 -11.88
CA GLU A 191 29.93 -1.11 -12.38
C GLU A 191 29.20 -0.34 -13.49
N THR A 192 28.38 -1.02 -14.30
CA THR A 192 27.57 -0.37 -15.35
C THR A 192 26.36 0.39 -14.83
N LEU A 193 25.95 0.18 -13.58
CA LEU A 193 24.74 0.82 -13.03
C LEU A 193 24.90 2.32 -12.83
N ASP A 194 23.80 3.04 -13.08
CA ASP A 194 23.73 4.49 -12.88
C ASP A 194 24.02 4.86 -11.43
N SER A 195 24.90 5.85 -11.26
CA SER A 195 25.29 6.40 -9.96
C SER A 195 24.95 7.88 -9.91
N SER A 196 24.44 8.36 -8.78
CA SER A 196 24.19 9.77 -8.51
C SER A 196 24.93 10.23 -7.27
N VAL A 197 25.15 11.54 -7.17
CA VAL A 197 25.74 12.15 -5.97
C VAL A 197 24.62 12.49 -5.00
N ASP A 198 24.64 11.86 -3.84
CA ASP A 198 23.81 12.25 -2.70
C ASP A 198 24.51 13.37 -1.93
N VAL A 199 23.84 14.52 -1.82
CA VAL A 199 24.34 15.70 -1.11
C VAL A 199 23.61 15.79 0.21
N ASN A 200 24.28 15.42 1.30
CA ASN A 200 23.70 15.53 2.64
C ASN A 200 24.33 16.68 3.41
N LEU A 201 23.49 17.63 3.84
CA LEU A 201 23.86 18.74 4.72
C LEU A 201 23.71 18.30 6.17
N GLN A 202 24.74 17.65 6.73
CA GLN A 202 24.84 17.42 8.16
C GLN A 202 25.94 18.30 8.75
N ALA A 203 25.58 19.13 9.74
CA ALA A 203 26.49 19.89 10.60
C ALA A 203 27.62 20.65 9.86
N ASN A 204 27.27 21.53 8.91
CA ASN A 204 28.20 22.44 8.21
C ASN A 204 29.32 21.77 7.37
N GLN A 205 29.22 20.47 7.05
CA GLN A 205 30.08 19.82 6.05
C GLN A 205 29.24 19.27 4.89
N LEU A 206 29.61 19.62 3.66
CA LEU A 206 29.07 19.01 2.45
C LEU A 206 29.71 17.62 2.30
N LEU A 207 29.00 16.58 2.73
CA LEU A 207 29.38 15.19 2.46
C LEU A 207 28.73 14.78 1.14
N THR A 208 29.53 14.71 0.08
CA THR A 208 29.13 14.14 -1.21
C THR A 208 29.41 12.65 -1.22
N ARG A 209 28.37 11.82 -1.27
CA ARG A 209 28.51 10.37 -1.42
C ARG A 209 27.97 9.95 -2.77
N ASN A 210 28.75 9.18 -3.53
CA ASN A 210 28.22 8.58 -4.76
C ASN A 210 27.40 7.35 -4.37
N ILE A 211 26.12 7.32 -4.75
CA ILE A 211 25.21 6.21 -4.50
C ILE A 211 24.73 5.63 -5.82
N ILE A 212 24.42 4.35 -5.84
CA ILE A 212 23.73 3.75 -6.99
C ILE A 212 22.30 4.29 -7.04
N SER A 213 21.93 4.90 -8.17
CA SER A 213 20.61 5.51 -8.41
C SER A 213 19.66 4.62 -9.22
N ASP A 214 20.14 3.47 -9.72
CA ASP A 214 19.33 2.55 -10.51
C ASP A 214 18.03 2.16 -9.76
N GLU A 215 16.89 2.32 -10.44
CA GLU A 215 15.57 2.06 -9.88
C GLU A 215 15.42 0.60 -9.42
N ARG A 216 16.03 -0.35 -10.14
CA ARG A 216 15.97 -1.79 -9.86
C ARG A 216 16.71 -2.15 -8.57
N ILE A 217 17.70 -1.34 -8.18
CA ILE A 217 18.42 -1.51 -6.92
C ILE A 217 17.69 -0.77 -5.80
N THR A 218 17.44 0.52 -5.99
CA THR A 218 16.87 1.39 -4.97
C THR A 218 15.46 0.98 -4.55
N LYS A 219 14.58 0.62 -5.49
CA LYS A 219 13.20 0.18 -5.18
C LYS A 219 13.10 -1.25 -4.62
N ASN A 220 14.15 -2.05 -4.77
CA ASN A 220 14.29 -3.32 -4.07
C ASN A 220 14.78 -3.17 -2.63
N GLY A 221 15.03 -1.93 -2.18
CA GLY A 221 15.39 -1.63 -0.80
C GLY A 221 16.90 -1.70 -0.53
N PHE A 222 17.73 -1.53 -1.55
CA PHE A 222 19.19 -1.41 -1.38
C PHE A 222 19.64 0.05 -1.46
N ARG A 223 20.56 0.41 -0.58
CA ARG A 223 21.38 1.62 -0.70
C ARG A 223 22.84 1.21 -0.75
N ILE A 224 23.47 1.47 -1.88
CA ILE A 224 24.86 1.08 -2.16
C ILE A 224 25.65 2.34 -2.46
N GLU A 225 26.74 2.53 -1.72
CA GLU A 225 27.67 3.63 -1.88
C GLU A 225 28.90 3.19 -2.69
N LYS A 226 29.27 4.02 -3.66
CA LYS A 226 30.42 3.85 -4.53
C LYS A 226 31.54 4.77 -4.06
N HIS A 227 32.65 4.18 -3.64
CA HIS A 227 33.86 4.89 -3.23
C HIS A 227 34.89 4.76 -4.34
N GLY A 228 35.17 5.85 -5.04
CA GLY A 228 36.25 5.88 -6.03
C GLY A 228 37.60 5.95 -5.31
N SER A 229 38.47 4.97 -5.54
CA SER A 229 39.86 5.00 -5.06
C SER A 229 40.83 4.86 -6.23
N LEU A 230 42.10 5.24 -6.00
CA LEU A 230 43.20 5.11 -6.97
C LEU A 230 43.40 3.66 -7.44
N SER A 231 42.96 2.68 -6.64
CA SER A 231 43.06 1.23 -6.93
C SER A 231 41.79 0.61 -7.54
N GLY A 232 40.76 1.40 -7.82
CA GLY A 232 39.47 0.94 -8.36
C GLY A 232 38.27 1.39 -7.53
N ASN A 233 37.07 1.10 -8.04
CA ASN A 233 35.83 1.40 -7.35
C ASN A 233 35.59 0.38 -6.24
N LYS A 234 35.27 0.86 -5.03
CA LYS A 234 34.83 0.02 -3.91
C LYS A 234 33.35 0.28 -3.64
N TYR A 235 32.59 -0.78 -3.41
CA TYR A 235 31.14 -0.70 -3.15
C TYR A 235 30.82 -1.18 -1.73
N THR A 236 29.95 -0.42 -1.04
CA THR A 236 29.51 -0.75 0.31
C THR A 236 28.00 -0.61 0.40
N ILE A 237 27.32 -1.64 0.91
CA ILE A 237 25.88 -1.59 1.19
C ILE A 237 25.69 -0.84 2.52
N THR A 238 25.09 0.34 2.46
CA THR A 238 24.81 1.18 3.65
C THR A 238 23.35 1.14 4.07
N GLY A 239 22.48 0.52 3.28
CA GLY A 239 21.09 0.30 3.65
C GLY A 239 20.48 -0.90 2.96
N VAL A 240 19.58 -1.57 3.69
CA VAL A 240 18.88 -2.79 3.29
C VAL A 240 17.39 -2.66 3.58
N ALA A 241 16.57 -3.54 2.99
CA ALA A 241 15.14 -3.56 3.23
C ALA A 241 14.82 -3.81 4.72
N ARG A 242 13.93 -2.99 5.29
CA ARG A 242 13.63 -3.02 6.74
C ARG A 242 12.91 -4.29 7.20
N ASN A 243 11.98 -4.79 6.39
CA ASN A 243 11.02 -5.83 6.78
C ASN A 243 11.31 -7.20 6.14
N ILE A 244 12.54 -7.40 5.64
CA ILE A 244 12.95 -8.66 5.02
C ILE A 244 14.07 -9.27 5.89
N PRO A 245 13.86 -10.45 6.49
CA PRO A 245 14.88 -11.09 7.31
C PRO A 245 16.07 -11.52 6.46
N HIS A 246 17.29 -11.39 7.00
CA HIS A 246 18.55 -11.77 6.36
C HIS A 246 18.82 -11.12 4.98
N PHE A 247 18.17 -9.99 4.69
CA PHE A 247 18.31 -9.30 3.41
C PHE A 247 19.68 -8.62 3.27
N GLY A 248 20.40 -8.95 2.21
CA GLY A 248 21.76 -8.43 2.02
C GLY A 248 22.41 -8.85 0.70
N LEU A 249 23.65 -9.33 0.78
CA LEU A 249 24.45 -9.65 -0.42
C LEU A 249 23.85 -10.78 -1.26
N GLY A 250 23.20 -11.77 -0.63
CA GLY A 250 22.56 -12.88 -1.35
C GLY A 250 21.44 -12.39 -2.26
N ASP A 251 20.54 -11.57 -1.72
CA ASP A 251 19.45 -10.96 -2.48
C ASP A 251 19.98 -9.98 -3.54
N LEU A 252 21.05 -9.24 -3.26
CA LEU A 252 21.67 -8.36 -4.24
C LEU A 252 22.22 -9.15 -5.44
N LYS A 253 22.85 -10.32 -5.20
CA LYS A 253 23.28 -11.21 -6.27
C LYS A 253 22.11 -11.65 -7.13
N GLU A 254 20.99 -12.03 -6.50
CA GLU A 254 19.78 -12.42 -7.24
C GLU A 254 19.32 -11.29 -8.18
N VAL A 255 19.23 -10.05 -7.68
CA VAL A 255 18.87 -8.88 -8.50
C VAL A 255 19.83 -8.69 -9.67
N LEU A 256 21.14 -8.70 -9.40
CA LEU A 256 22.15 -8.49 -10.43
C LEU A 256 22.18 -9.62 -11.47
N THR A 257 21.95 -10.87 -11.06
CA THR A 257 21.81 -12.00 -11.98
C THR A 257 20.64 -11.76 -12.94
N ARG A 258 19.47 -11.37 -12.43
CA ARG A 258 18.29 -11.06 -13.29
C ARG A 258 18.56 -9.92 -14.26
N ILE A 259 19.30 -8.90 -13.84
CA ILE A 259 19.72 -7.79 -14.70
C ILE A 259 20.70 -8.29 -15.78
N SER A 260 21.62 -9.18 -15.42
CA SER A 260 22.61 -9.72 -16.36
C SER A 260 22.00 -10.65 -17.43
N GLU A 261 20.93 -11.38 -17.07
CA GLU A 261 20.24 -12.29 -17.98
C GLU A 261 19.37 -11.56 -19.02
N ASN A 262 18.95 -10.33 -18.73
CA ASN A 262 18.07 -9.56 -19.60
C ASN A 262 18.37 -8.05 -19.53
N GLU A 263 18.95 -7.50 -20.59
CA GLU A 263 19.25 -6.06 -20.68
C GLU A 263 18.00 -5.17 -20.54
N SER A 264 16.83 -5.68 -20.91
CA SER A 264 15.53 -5.00 -20.77
C SER A 264 14.79 -5.37 -19.47
N CYS A 265 15.48 -5.93 -18.47
CA CYS A 265 14.90 -6.34 -17.19
C CYS A 265 14.19 -5.16 -16.51
N ARG A 266 12.87 -5.29 -16.34
CA ARG A 266 12.03 -4.32 -15.62
C ARG A 266 12.11 -4.59 -14.13
N LEU A 267 11.78 -3.60 -13.29
CA LEU A 267 11.78 -3.76 -11.84
C LEU A 267 11.09 -5.03 -11.35
N MET A 268 9.91 -5.35 -11.91
CA MET A 268 9.14 -6.53 -11.52
C MET A 268 9.85 -7.86 -11.81
N ASP A 269 10.69 -7.89 -12.84
CA ASP A 269 11.42 -9.08 -13.30
C ASP A 269 12.72 -9.28 -12.50
N CYS A 270 13.27 -8.19 -11.95
CA CYS A 270 14.50 -8.21 -11.15
C CYS A 270 14.26 -8.15 -9.62
N ARG A 271 13.06 -8.46 -9.13
CA ARG A 271 12.80 -8.49 -7.68
C ARG A 271 13.32 -9.79 -7.05
N PRO A 272 14.09 -9.73 -5.94
CA PRO A 272 14.52 -10.92 -5.24
C PRO A 272 13.34 -11.59 -4.53
N LEU A 273 13.47 -12.89 -4.20
CA LEU A 273 12.36 -13.66 -3.63
C LEU A 273 11.78 -13.02 -2.35
N GLY A 274 12.64 -12.55 -1.45
CA GLY A 274 12.21 -11.89 -0.21
C GLY A 274 11.39 -10.61 -0.45
N ALA A 275 11.75 -9.84 -1.49
CA ALA A 275 11.02 -8.64 -1.87
C ALA A 275 9.64 -8.99 -2.45
N VAL A 276 9.57 -10.02 -3.28
CA VAL A 276 8.30 -10.51 -3.86
C VAL A 276 7.33 -10.95 -2.75
N ASP A 277 7.83 -11.70 -1.76
CA ASP A 277 7.01 -12.16 -0.63
C ASP A 277 6.56 -11.01 0.27
N LEU A 278 7.42 -10.02 0.52
CA LEU A 278 7.02 -8.81 1.24
C LEU A 278 5.90 -8.07 0.51
N ILE A 279 6.09 -7.80 -0.79
CA ILE A 279 5.10 -7.08 -1.61
C ILE A 279 3.78 -7.84 -1.67
N ARG A 280 3.83 -9.17 -1.78
CA ARG A 280 2.65 -10.03 -1.73
C ARG A 280 1.90 -9.87 -0.41
N ASN A 281 2.59 -9.93 0.72
CA ASN A 281 2.00 -9.77 2.04
C ASN A 281 1.41 -8.37 2.26
N GLU A 282 2.12 -7.32 1.85
CA GLU A 282 1.62 -5.94 1.93
C GLU A 282 0.41 -5.72 1.03
N THR A 283 0.40 -6.36 -0.16
CA THR A 283 -0.76 -6.34 -1.06
C THR A 283 -1.98 -6.94 -0.37
N VAL A 284 -1.84 -8.12 0.24
CA VAL A 284 -2.93 -8.78 0.99
C VAL A 284 -3.43 -7.89 2.12
N GLN A 285 -2.53 -7.29 2.90
CA GLN A 285 -2.89 -6.39 3.99
C GLN A 285 -3.63 -5.15 3.49
N SER A 286 -3.20 -4.57 2.36
CA SER A 286 -3.84 -3.38 1.79
C SER A 286 -5.28 -3.64 1.32
N LEU A 287 -5.57 -4.88 0.93
CA LEU A 287 -6.88 -5.32 0.45
C LEU A 287 -7.73 -5.95 1.57
N ALA A 288 -7.18 -6.11 2.77
CA ALA A 288 -7.91 -6.66 3.90
C ALA A 288 -9.11 -5.76 4.26
N GLY A 289 -10.31 -6.35 4.27
CA GLY A 289 -11.55 -5.62 4.54
C GLY A 289 -12.14 -4.85 3.35
N GLN A 290 -11.52 -4.90 2.17
CA GLN A 290 -12.14 -4.38 0.95
C GLN A 290 -13.16 -5.38 0.41
N THR A 291 -14.35 -4.88 0.11
CA THR A 291 -15.37 -5.63 -0.64
C THR A 291 -15.25 -5.27 -2.11
N PHE A 292 -14.86 -6.23 -2.93
CA PHE A 292 -14.87 -6.05 -4.37
C PHE A 292 -16.26 -6.42 -4.87
N THR A 293 -17.05 -5.39 -5.19
CA THR A 293 -18.37 -5.58 -5.78
C THR A 293 -18.29 -5.62 -7.29
N ARG A 294 -19.27 -6.30 -7.89
CA ARG A 294 -19.40 -6.41 -9.35
C ARG A 294 -19.61 -5.04 -9.98
N THR A 295 -18.79 -4.73 -10.97
CA THR A 295 -18.98 -3.57 -11.87
C THR A 295 -18.76 -4.01 -13.31
N ASP A 296 -19.32 -3.29 -14.27
CA ASP A 296 -19.14 -3.58 -15.71
C ASP A 296 -17.65 -3.51 -16.12
N TYR A 297 -16.84 -2.80 -15.34
CA TYR A 297 -15.39 -2.70 -15.48
C TYR A 297 -14.63 -4.01 -15.22
N ASN A 298 -15.22 -5.00 -14.53
CA ASN A 298 -14.56 -6.28 -14.24
C ASN A 298 -14.24 -7.07 -15.52
N ILE A 299 -15.02 -6.89 -16.59
CA ILE A 299 -14.76 -7.52 -17.90
C ILE A 299 -13.48 -6.95 -18.51
N ASP A 300 -13.36 -5.63 -18.54
CA ASP A 300 -12.20 -4.95 -19.09
C ASP A 300 -10.94 -5.28 -18.29
N LEU A 301 -11.05 -5.35 -16.96
CA LEU A 301 -10.00 -5.85 -16.08
C LEU A 301 -9.60 -7.29 -16.41
N TYR A 302 -10.57 -8.18 -16.64
CA TYR A 302 -10.29 -9.57 -17.01
C TYR A 302 -9.60 -9.65 -18.38
N LYS A 303 -10.08 -8.90 -19.37
CA LYS A 303 -9.46 -8.81 -20.71
C LYS A 303 -8.03 -8.31 -20.61
N HIS A 304 -7.77 -7.28 -19.81
CA HIS A 304 -6.44 -6.74 -19.56
C HIS A 304 -5.53 -7.77 -18.89
N TRP A 305 -5.99 -8.41 -17.81
CA TRP A 305 -5.24 -9.45 -17.11
C TRP A 305 -4.96 -10.66 -18.01
N TYR A 306 -5.95 -11.14 -18.76
CA TYR A 306 -5.82 -12.32 -19.62
C TYR A 306 -4.81 -12.11 -20.75
N LYS A 307 -4.80 -10.93 -21.39
CA LYS A 307 -3.87 -10.63 -22.49
C LYS A 307 -2.45 -10.31 -22.01
N GLY A 308 -2.32 -9.57 -20.90
CA GLY A 308 -1.03 -9.00 -20.47
C GLY A 308 -0.39 -9.67 -19.25
N ILE A 309 -1.16 -9.99 -18.21
CA ILE A 309 -0.62 -10.38 -16.90
C ILE A 309 -0.57 -11.90 -16.74
N ARG A 310 -1.57 -12.61 -17.26
CA ARG A 310 -1.71 -14.06 -17.14
C ARG A 310 -0.46 -14.83 -17.59
N LYS A 311 0.25 -14.33 -18.61
CA LYS A 311 1.50 -14.93 -19.10
C LYS A 311 2.62 -14.95 -18.06
N HIS A 312 2.60 -14.00 -17.12
CA HIS A 312 3.62 -13.82 -16.09
C HIS A 312 3.16 -14.35 -14.72
N ASP A 313 1.90 -14.12 -14.36
CA ASP A 313 1.32 -14.63 -13.10
C ASP A 313 -0.18 -14.92 -13.25
N GLU A 314 -0.53 -16.20 -13.17
CA GLU A 314 -1.93 -16.67 -13.20
C GLU A 314 -2.61 -16.62 -11.82
N MET A 315 -1.84 -16.35 -10.77
CA MET A 315 -2.28 -16.44 -9.38
C MET A 315 -2.52 -15.08 -8.75
N CYS A 316 -3.39 -15.06 -7.75
CA CYS A 316 -3.53 -13.93 -6.84
C CYS A 316 -2.46 -14.00 -5.73
N PRO A 317 -2.31 -12.94 -4.91
CA PRO A 317 -1.39 -12.91 -3.76
C PRO A 317 -1.49 -14.11 -2.82
N HIS A 318 -2.66 -14.74 -2.73
CA HIS A 318 -2.90 -15.93 -1.91
C HIS A 318 -2.47 -17.25 -2.58
N ARG A 319 -1.73 -17.19 -3.70
CA ARG A 319 -1.31 -18.34 -4.53
C ARG A 319 -2.48 -19.21 -5.00
N ARG A 320 -3.62 -18.55 -5.30
CA ARG A 320 -4.80 -19.19 -5.88
C ARG A 320 -5.01 -18.67 -7.29
N LEU A 321 -5.42 -19.55 -8.19
CA LEU A 321 -5.72 -19.18 -9.57
C LEU A 321 -6.83 -18.11 -9.62
N VAL A 322 -6.59 -17.08 -10.42
CA VAL A 322 -7.58 -16.03 -10.70
C VAL A 322 -8.73 -16.59 -11.54
N ALA A 323 -8.39 -17.40 -12.55
CA ALA A 323 -9.32 -18.03 -13.47
C ALA A 323 -9.05 -19.53 -13.58
N LYS A 324 -10.11 -20.33 -13.74
CA LYS A 324 -10.04 -21.78 -13.95
C LYS A 324 -10.81 -22.14 -15.22
N CYS A 325 -10.19 -22.96 -16.07
CA CYS A 325 -10.85 -23.54 -17.23
C CYS A 325 -11.85 -24.63 -16.76
N ILE A 326 -13.10 -24.52 -17.22
CA ILE A 326 -14.17 -25.49 -16.96
C ILE A 326 -14.32 -26.45 -18.14
N HIS A 327 -14.18 -25.94 -19.35
CA HIS A 327 -14.32 -26.72 -20.57
C HIS A 327 -13.38 -26.19 -21.63
N GLN A 328 -12.74 -27.08 -22.37
CA GLN A 328 -11.93 -26.74 -23.53
C GLN A 328 -12.46 -27.58 -24.69
N SER A 329 -12.87 -26.92 -25.77
CA SER A 329 -13.26 -27.61 -26.99
C SER A 329 -12.00 -28.15 -27.65
N SER A 330 -11.81 -29.46 -27.62
CA SER A 330 -10.75 -30.12 -28.38
C SER A 330 -11.01 -29.93 -29.86
N ASN A 331 -10.25 -29.05 -30.52
CA ASN A 331 -10.01 -29.18 -31.96
C ASN A 331 -8.90 -30.23 -32.16
N ASP A 332 -9.16 -31.46 -31.74
CA ASP A 332 -8.45 -32.62 -32.26
C ASP A 332 -9.25 -33.16 -33.44
N PHE A 333 -9.22 -32.43 -34.55
CA PHE A 333 -9.55 -32.97 -35.85
C PHE A 333 -8.49 -32.50 -36.86
N VAL A 334 -7.76 -33.50 -37.36
CA VAL A 334 -6.93 -33.54 -38.57
C VAL A 334 -5.52 -32.95 -38.48
N LYS A 335 -4.57 -33.77 -38.01
CA LYS A 335 -3.35 -34.06 -38.78
C LYS A 335 -3.18 -35.58 -38.84
N THR A 336 -3.64 -36.16 -39.94
CA THR A 336 -3.18 -37.47 -40.43
C THR A 336 -2.42 -37.21 -41.71
#